data_AF-A0A5N6TAI1-F1
#
_entry.id   AF-A0A5N6TAI1-F1
#
_cell.length_a   1.000
_cell.length_b   1.000
_cell.length_c   1.000
_cell.angle_alpha   90.00
_cell.angle_beta   90.00
_cell.angle_gamma   90.00
#
_symmetry.space_group_name_H-M   'P 1'
#
loop_
_entity.id
_entity.type
_entity.pdbx_description
1 polymer ?
#
loop_
_entity_poly.entity_id
_entity_poly.type
_entity_poly.pdbx_seq_one_letter_code
_entity_poly.pdbx_strand_id
1 'polypeptide(L)'
;MLPAIVSALVLAAPALASVTCKVTPLDSTWPSNSDWVSLNASIDGRLLHTVPVASSCWPGNPFGSPVSCGNVQSNWTNGMWLSKFPESIDYPIYANNSCLPPNAPGYVEGRGCTTGGLPEYIVNATTEEQIATAMHWASKRNIRIVVKGTGHDLNGRSSGAFALSIWTHNLRKLERNRSWLHPSKNTSEDVFIVGSGQQWGNVLDKALEHGRVVTTGQDPSVGLGGYIQGGGHGPLSRTYGLASSHVLQMRVVTTEGKILIANDSENQDLFWALRGGGPGLYGVVTEYVIRHHPAPSSVTIGNLLIAPKDSSNRSAELSWDAAVTHLSALPDLMDAGLAGACMLATGQSAMNFASLSEPTTGAVVQQVFWSFNSTPSAMEALVNSILSNISHAAGGNNSLSISFSASSHSNYSSFFSAISGSDAAGGQSVVSSRLLGRAELLDTPRHKRRAYLKIAMRSQNETAGTYATIGLQGGPGVHNTQEGEWGALLPAWRSAYLHFISNGATVDPTAAGSPKKALKSAAHFNEVKEKMWREWSPNSGAYMNEANPFTSNFKEDFYGSNYDLLAKIKAKYDPSESLFVLSGVRSDMWQYDLDTGKLCKAE
;
A
#
# COMPACT_ATOMS: atom_id res chain seq x y z
N MET A 1 -39.00 -45.24 -58.11
CA MET A 1 -37.66 -45.46 -57.54
C MET A 1 -36.94 -44.12 -57.47
N LEU A 2 -36.91 -43.51 -56.29
CA LEU A 2 -36.03 -42.39 -55.93
C LEU A 2 -35.53 -42.65 -54.50
N PRO A 3 -34.23 -42.52 -54.20
CA PRO A 3 -33.67 -42.92 -52.92
C PRO A 3 -33.85 -41.82 -51.87
N ALA A 4 -34.20 -42.23 -50.66
CA ALA A 4 -34.21 -41.36 -49.49
C ALA A 4 -32.77 -41.10 -49.01
N ILE A 5 -32.38 -39.83 -48.97
CA ILE A 5 -31.11 -39.37 -48.40
C ILE A 5 -31.32 -39.22 -46.89
N VAL A 6 -30.68 -40.08 -46.10
CA VAL A 6 -30.62 -39.95 -44.64
C VAL A 6 -29.51 -38.97 -44.31
N SER A 7 -29.89 -37.78 -43.82
CA SER A 7 -28.95 -36.77 -43.32
C SER A 7 -28.58 -37.10 -41.87
N ALA A 8 -27.31 -37.42 -41.62
CA ALA A 8 -26.79 -37.67 -40.28
C ALA A 8 -26.57 -36.33 -39.57
N LEU A 9 -27.40 -36.03 -38.56
CA LEU A 9 -27.18 -34.92 -37.64
C LEU A 9 -26.00 -35.26 -36.72
N VAL A 10 -24.84 -34.63 -36.95
CA VAL A 10 -23.73 -34.63 -35.99
C VAL A 10 -24.07 -33.60 -34.91
N LEU A 11 -24.49 -34.08 -33.74
CA LEU A 11 -24.58 -33.28 -32.51
C LEU A 11 -23.15 -32.96 -32.06
N ALA A 12 -22.66 -31.77 -32.41
CA ALA A 12 -21.47 -31.20 -31.80
C ALA A 12 -21.81 -30.82 -30.35
N ALA A 13 -21.38 -31.64 -29.39
CA ALA A 13 -21.39 -31.23 -27.99
C ALA A 13 -20.44 -30.02 -27.84
N PRO A 14 -20.85 -28.93 -27.16
CA PRO A 14 -19.95 -27.82 -26.90
C PRO A 14 -18.82 -28.36 -26.02
N ALA A 15 -17.59 -28.37 -26.55
CA ALA A 15 -16.41 -28.58 -25.73
C ALA A 15 -16.34 -27.40 -24.75
N LEU A 16 -16.73 -27.63 -23.49
CA LEU A 16 -16.43 -26.71 -22.40
C LEU A 16 -14.92 -26.54 -22.40
N ALA A 17 -14.43 -25.36 -22.78
CA ALA A 17 -13.02 -25.04 -22.69
C ALA A 17 -12.58 -25.28 -21.25
N SER A 18 -11.60 -26.16 -21.04
CA SER A 18 -11.09 -26.41 -19.69
C SER A 18 -10.44 -25.13 -19.18
N VAL A 19 -10.99 -24.55 -18.12
CA VAL A 19 -10.42 -23.39 -17.44
C VAL A 19 -8.98 -23.74 -17.02
N THR A 20 -8.00 -23.00 -17.54
CA THR A 20 -6.58 -23.25 -17.23
C THR A 20 -6.21 -22.56 -15.92
N CYS A 21 -5.80 -23.32 -14.90
CA CYS A 21 -5.44 -22.79 -13.58
C CYS A 21 -3.98 -23.02 -13.22
N LYS A 22 -3.48 -22.25 -12.24
CA LYS A 22 -2.25 -22.60 -11.51
C LYS A 22 -2.47 -23.90 -10.74
N VAL A 23 -1.42 -24.71 -10.64
CA VAL A 23 -1.49 -26.02 -9.99
C VAL A 23 -1.76 -25.85 -8.50
N THR A 24 -2.63 -26.70 -7.97
CA THR A 24 -3.05 -26.74 -6.56
C THR A 24 -2.73 -28.11 -5.93
N PRO A 25 -2.67 -28.23 -4.59
CA PRO A 25 -2.49 -29.52 -3.91
C PRO A 25 -3.55 -30.60 -4.23
N LEU A 26 -4.67 -30.21 -4.84
CA LEU A 26 -5.74 -31.12 -5.25
C LEU A 26 -5.52 -31.71 -6.65
N ASP A 27 -4.58 -31.18 -7.42
CA ASP A 27 -4.31 -31.62 -8.79
C ASP A 27 -3.29 -32.77 -8.80
N SER A 28 -3.47 -33.73 -9.71
CA SER A 28 -2.52 -34.85 -9.88
C SER A 28 -1.13 -34.39 -10.36
N THR A 29 -1.01 -33.16 -10.85
CA THR A 29 0.24 -32.53 -11.27
C THR A 29 0.92 -31.75 -10.14
N TRP A 30 0.34 -31.70 -8.94
CA TRP A 30 1.02 -31.12 -7.78
C TRP A 30 2.31 -31.87 -7.48
N PRO A 31 3.41 -31.19 -7.12
CA PRO A 31 4.67 -31.87 -6.85
C PRO A 31 4.53 -32.86 -5.69
N SER A 32 5.16 -34.02 -5.86
CA SER A 32 5.19 -35.05 -4.84
C SER A 32 5.97 -34.59 -3.60
N ASN A 33 5.80 -35.29 -2.47
CA ASN A 33 6.62 -35.02 -1.28
C ASN A 33 8.13 -35.15 -1.58
N SER A 34 8.54 -36.09 -2.43
CA SER A 34 9.93 -36.21 -2.89
C SER A 34 10.39 -34.99 -3.68
N ASP A 35 9.55 -34.40 -4.53
CA ASP A 35 9.89 -33.19 -5.27
C ASP A 35 10.15 -32.00 -4.33
N TRP A 36 9.30 -31.83 -3.30
CA TRP A 36 9.47 -30.79 -2.29
C TRP A 36 10.70 -31.01 -1.41
N VAL A 37 11.00 -32.26 -1.03
CA VAL A 37 12.23 -32.61 -0.31
C VAL A 37 13.47 -32.31 -1.16
N SER A 38 13.44 -32.63 -2.46
CA SER A 38 14.53 -32.31 -3.39
C SER A 38 14.71 -30.81 -3.56
N LEU A 39 13.62 -30.04 -3.68
CA LEU A 39 13.71 -28.58 -3.68
C LEU A 39 14.37 -28.10 -2.39
N ASN A 40 13.89 -28.54 -1.23
CA ASN A 40 14.42 -28.13 0.06
C ASN A 40 15.93 -28.38 0.18
N ALA A 41 16.39 -29.57 -0.25
CA ALA A 41 17.82 -29.90 -0.27
C ALA A 41 18.61 -28.98 -1.21
N SER A 42 18.05 -28.59 -2.36
CA SER A 42 18.70 -27.69 -3.33
C SER A 42 18.80 -26.23 -2.88
N ILE A 43 18.07 -25.84 -1.82
CA ILE A 43 18.08 -24.48 -1.25
C ILE A 43 18.53 -24.48 0.22
N ASP A 44 19.42 -25.40 0.59
CA ASP A 44 20.05 -25.47 1.91
C ASP A 44 19.06 -25.62 3.09
N GLY A 45 17.97 -26.37 2.90
CA GLY A 45 17.00 -26.59 3.96
C GLY A 45 16.10 -25.38 4.25
N ARG A 46 15.99 -24.41 3.32
CA ARG A 46 15.23 -23.16 3.51
C ARG A 46 13.76 -23.23 3.10
N LEU A 47 13.22 -24.40 2.78
CA LEU A 47 11.79 -24.58 2.52
C LEU A 47 11.03 -24.85 3.83
N LEU A 48 9.99 -24.07 4.06
CA LEU A 48 9.05 -24.24 5.17
C LEU A 48 7.70 -24.66 4.63
N HIS A 49 7.02 -25.54 5.36
CA HIS A 49 5.56 -25.67 5.25
C HIS A 49 4.91 -24.55 6.06
N THR A 50 3.79 -24.01 5.59
CA THR A 50 3.09 -22.96 6.32
C THR A 50 2.56 -23.46 7.66
N VAL A 51 2.86 -22.69 8.71
CA VAL A 51 2.37 -22.88 10.08
C VAL A 51 1.81 -21.53 10.54
N PRO A 52 0.48 -21.31 10.48
CA PRO A 52 -0.11 -20.07 10.94
C PRO A 52 0.21 -19.81 12.41
N VAL A 53 0.80 -18.65 12.73
CA VAL A 53 1.20 -18.34 14.11
C VAL A 53 0.05 -18.44 15.11
N ALA A 54 -1.17 -18.09 14.69
CA ALA A 54 -2.39 -18.17 15.49
C ALA A 54 -2.92 -19.60 15.68
N SER A 55 -2.29 -20.63 15.12
CA SER A 55 -2.74 -22.02 15.26
C SER A 55 -2.81 -22.47 16.73
N SER A 56 -1.94 -21.93 17.59
CA SER A 56 -1.93 -22.22 19.03
C SER A 56 -3.17 -21.71 19.77
N CYS A 57 -3.95 -20.83 19.16
CA CYS A 57 -5.24 -20.37 19.68
C CYS A 57 -6.41 -21.31 19.36
N TRP A 58 -6.15 -22.40 18.65
CA TRP A 58 -7.17 -23.37 18.27
C TRP A 58 -6.97 -24.71 18.99
N PRO A 59 -8.04 -25.47 19.26
CA PRO A 59 -7.95 -26.76 19.94
C PRO A 59 -6.91 -27.69 19.29
N GLY A 60 -6.00 -28.20 20.10
CA GLY A 60 -4.95 -29.13 19.67
C GLY A 60 -3.79 -28.51 18.89
N ASN A 61 -3.77 -27.19 18.65
CA ASN A 61 -2.73 -26.50 17.88
C ASN A 61 -2.47 -27.20 16.53
N PRO A 62 -3.43 -27.18 15.59
CA PRO A 62 -3.46 -28.09 14.43
C PRO A 62 -2.24 -28.01 13.51
N PHE A 63 -1.48 -26.90 13.53
CA PHE A 63 -0.24 -26.73 12.76
C PHE A 63 1.03 -26.74 13.63
N GLY A 64 0.89 -26.92 14.95
CA GLY A 64 2.05 -26.97 15.86
C GLY A 64 2.77 -25.64 16.01
N SER A 65 2.06 -24.50 15.99
CA SER A 65 2.67 -23.19 16.23
C SER A 65 3.43 -23.17 17.56
N PRO A 66 4.70 -22.75 17.61
CA PRO A 66 5.49 -22.72 18.83
C PRO A 66 5.17 -21.50 19.72
N VAL A 67 4.37 -20.55 19.24
CA VAL A 67 4.01 -19.32 19.96
C VAL A 67 2.75 -19.56 20.77
N SER A 68 2.72 -19.23 22.06
CA SER A 68 1.52 -19.38 22.89
C SER A 68 0.39 -18.46 22.43
N CYS A 69 -0.87 -18.90 22.56
CA CYS A 69 -2.01 -18.08 22.17
C CYS A 69 -2.06 -16.73 22.90
N GLY A 70 -1.69 -16.68 24.18
CA GLY A 70 -1.61 -15.43 24.94
C GLY A 70 -0.66 -14.41 24.28
N ASN A 71 0.50 -14.86 23.80
CA ASN A 71 1.44 -14.00 23.08
C ASN A 71 0.93 -13.59 21.70
N VAL A 72 0.22 -14.48 21.01
CA VAL A 72 -0.44 -14.13 19.73
C VAL A 72 -1.47 -13.04 19.97
N GLN A 73 -2.38 -13.22 20.92
CA GLN A 73 -3.44 -12.25 21.23
C GLN A 73 -2.88 -10.88 21.61
N SER A 74 -1.84 -10.83 22.46
CA SER A 74 -1.27 -9.58 22.93
C SER A 74 -0.54 -8.77 21.86
N ASN A 75 -0.08 -9.43 20.78
CA ASN A 75 0.73 -8.79 19.74
C ASN A 75 0.05 -8.77 18.36
N TRP A 76 -1.16 -9.31 18.22
CA TRP A 76 -1.83 -9.46 16.93
C TRP A 76 -2.01 -8.13 16.17
N THR A 77 -2.13 -7.02 16.90
CA THR A 77 -2.30 -5.69 16.31
C THR A 77 -0.98 -4.97 16.03
N ASN A 78 0.17 -5.64 16.16
CA ASN A 78 1.50 -5.08 15.93
C ASN A 78 2.12 -5.68 14.66
N GLY A 79 2.21 -4.88 13.60
CA GLY A 79 2.77 -5.27 12.30
C GLY A 79 4.26 -5.59 12.36
N MET A 80 5.02 -4.91 13.24
CA MET A 80 6.42 -5.25 13.46
C MET A 80 6.58 -6.65 14.06
N TRP A 81 5.66 -7.07 14.93
CA TRP A 81 5.62 -8.44 15.45
C TRP A 81 5.17 -9.45 14.39
N LEU A 82 4.07 -9.19 13.67
CA LEU A 82 3.58 -10.08 12.62
C LEU A 82 4.60 -10.31 11.49
N SER A 83 5.37 -9.27 11.14
CA SER A 83 6.37 -9.35 10.07
C SER A 83 7.49 -10.37 10.31
N LYS A 84 7.69 -10.81 11.56
CA LYS A 84 8.67 -11.83 11.95
C LYS A 84 8.24 -13.25 11.56
N PHE A 85 6.96 -13.46 11.26
CA PHE A 85 6.42 -14.74 10.86
C PHE A 85 6.35 -14.84 9.33
N PRO A 86 6.76 -15.98 8.74
CA PRO A 86 6.87 -16.11 7.29
C PRO A 86 5.53 -15.98 6.57
N GLU A 87 4.43 -16.44 7.16
CA GLU A 87 3.10 -16.50 6.59
C GLU A 87 2.19 -15.31 6.96
N SER A 88 2.39 -14.73 8.15
CA SER A 88 1.47 -13.72 8.70
C SER A 88 1.49 -12.40 7.92
N ILE A 89 0.32 -11.79 7.73
CA ILE A 89 0.12 -10.50 7.05
C ILE A 89 -0.74 -9.58 7.92
N ASP A 90 -0.61 -8.26 7.72
CA ASP A 90 -1.26 -7.26 8.58
C ASP A 90 -2.77 -7.19 8.38
N TYR A 91 -3.25 -7.61 7.21
CA TYR A 91 -4.68 -7.66 6.84
C TYR A 91 -5.11 -9.10 6.54
N PRO A 92 -5.35 -9.93 7.58
CA PRO A 92 -5.60 -11.37 7.42
C PRO A 92 -6.88 -11.70 6.64
N ILE A 93 -7.77 -10.73 6.41
CA ILE A 93 -8.95 -10.92 5.56
C ILE A 93 -8.57 -11.32 4.13
N TYR A 94 -7.42 -10.83 3.63
CA TYR A 94 -6.90 -11.23 2.32
C TYR A 94 -6.27 -12.63 2.32
N ALA A 95 -6.00 -13.20 3.50
CA ALA A 95 -5.68 -14.62 3.70
C ALA A 95 -6.94 -15.45 4.07
N ASN A 96 -8.13 -14.92 3.76
CA ASN A 96 -9.42 -15.55 4.04
C ASN A 96 -9.74 -15.71 5.54
N ASN A 97 -9.12 -14.91 6.43
CA ASN A 97 -9.30 -15.03 7.88
C ASN A 97 -9.23 -16.49 8.37
N SER A 98 -8.33 -17.27 7.75
CA SER A 98 -8.32 -18.73 7.80
C SER A 98 -7.83 -19.29 9.12
N CYS A 99 -7.06 -18.50 9.87
CA CYS A 99 -6.59 -18.81 11.20
C CYS A 99 -6.36 -17.52 11.98
N LEU A 100 -7.31 -17.19 12.87
CA LEU A 100 -7.29 -15.96 13.67
C LEU A 100 -7.23 -16.29 15.17
N PRO A 101 -6.64 -15.42 16.01
CA PRO A 101 -6.80 -15.50 17.46
C PRO A 101 -8.17 -14.96 17.91
N PRO A 102 -8.65 -15.30 19.12
CA PRO A 102 -10.00 -14.95 19.58
C PRO A 102 -10.31 -13.45 19.64
N ASN A 103 -9.30 -12.59 19.80
CA ASN A 103 -9.48 -11.14 19.87
C ASN A 103 -9.41 -10.44 18.51
N ALA A 104 -9.17 -11.17 17.42
CA ALA A 104 -9.08 -10.58 16.09
C ALA A 104 -10.47 -10.36 15.47
N PRO A 105 -10.70 -9.23 14.76
CA PRO A 105 -11.89 -9.04 13.96
C PRO A 105 -12.10 -10.19 12.96
N GLY A 106 -13.34 -10.69 12.88
CA GLY A 106 -13.71 -11.80 11.99
C GLY A 106 -13.41 -13.21 12.52
N TYR A 107 -12.90 -13.33 13.75
CA TYR A 107 -12.84 -14.60 14.47
C TYR A 107 -14.26 -15.15 14.70
N VAL A 108 -14.44 -16.45 14.48
CA VAL A 108 -15.69 -17.16 14.77
C VAL A 108 -15.34 -18.46 15.47
N GLU A 109 -15.83 -18.63 16.69
CA GLU A 109 -15.62 -19.83 17.50
C GLU A 109 -16.07 -21.09 16.74
N GLY A 110 -15.30 -22.17 16.82
CA GLY A 110 -15.60 -23.43 16.15
C GLY A 110 -15.33 -23.49 14.64
N ARG A 111 -14.96 -22.37 13.97
CA ARG A 111 -14.60 -22.39 12.53
C ARG A 111 -13.36 -23.25 12.21
N GLY A 112 -12.45 -23.38 13.18
CA GLY A 112 -11.17 -24.05 13.01
C GLY A 112 -10.08 -23.12 12.44
N CYS A 113 -8.86 -23.65 12.37
CA CYS A 113 -7.71 -23.02 11.75
C CYS A 113 -7.29 -23.83 10.51
N THR A 114 -7.07 -23.14 9.40
CA THR A 114 -6.60 -23.72 8.13
C THR A 114 -5.57 -22.80 7.48
N THR A 115 -4.84 -23.29 6.47
CA THR A 115 -3.97 -22.44 5.64
C THR A 115 -4.80 -21.38 4.90
N GLY A 116 -5.90 -21.80 4.28
CA GLY A 116 -6.83 -20.91 3.55
C GLY A 116 -6.12 -20.07 2.49
N GLY A 117 -6.16 -18.73 2.62
CA GLY A 117 -5.52 -17.82 1.67
C GLY A 117 -4.01 -17.62 1.87
N LEU A 118 -3.39 -18.29 2.84
CA LEU A 118 -1.94 -18.29 3.06
C LEU A 118 -1.22 -19.18 2.02
N PRO A 119 0.09 -18.94 1.75
CA PRO A 119 0.86 -19.83 0.88
C PRO A 119 0.95 -21.25 1.44
N GLU A 120 1.19 -22.25 0.59
CA GLU A 120 1.37 -23.64 1.02
C GLU A 120 2.79 -23.89 1.54
N TYR A 121 3.77 -23.41 0.77
CA TYR A 121 5.19 -23.49 1.08
C TYR A 121 5.82 -22.10 1.06
N ILE A 122 6.89 -21.92 1.83
CA ILE A 122 7.59 -20.64 1.99
C ILE A 122 9.09 -20.88 1.91
N VAL A 123 9.77 -20.15 1.03
CA VAL A 123 11.23 -20.07 1.01
C VAL A 123 11.68 -19.01 2.02
N ASN A 124 12.33 -19.46 3.09
CA ASN A 124 12.97 -18.61 4.08
C ASN A 124 14.33 -18.10 3.55
N ALA A 125 14.27 -17.18 2.59
CA ALA A 125 15.41 -16.81 1.77
C ALA A 125 16.49 -16.05 2.55
N THR A 126 17.74 -16.48 2.37
CA THR A 126 18.93 -15.80 2.89
C THR A 126 19.95 -15.44 1.82
N THR A 127 19.83 -16.02 0.62
CA THR A 127 20.66 -15.71 -0.55
C THR A 127 19.82 -15.62 -1.82
N GLU A 128 20.40 -15.06 -2.88
CA GLU A 128 19.72 -14.89 -4.17
C GLU A 128 19.63 -16.21 -4.94
N GLU A 129 20.59 -17.13 -4.74
CA GLU A 129 20.64 -18.45 -5.36
C GLU A 129 19.50 -19.34 -4.88
N GLN A 130 19.15 -19.25 -3.59
CA GLN A 130 17.98 -19.95 -3.02
C GLN A 130 16.69 -19.47 -3.70
N ILE A 131 16.56 -18.16 -3.90
CA ILE A 131 15.40 -17.56 -4.59
C ILE A 131 15.40 -17.99 -6.06
N ALA A 132 16.53 -17.92 -6.74
CA ALA A 132 16.66 -18.26 -8.16
C ALA A 132 16.25 -19.71 -8.43
N THR A 133 16.75 -20.63 -7.61
CA THR A 133 16.43 -22.05 -7.69
C THR A 133 14.94 -22.29 -7.47
N ALA A 134 14.38 -21.72 -6.40
CA ALA A 134 12.97 -21.91 -6.06
C ALA A 134 12.01 -21.27 -7.08
N MET A 135 12.30 -20.07 -7.57
CA MET A 135 11.49 -19.38 -8.57
C MET A 135 11.48 -20.12 -9.89
N HIS A 136 12.65 -20.58 -10.38
CA HIS A 136 12.73 -21.39 -11.58
C HIS A 136 11.95 -22.70 -11.44
N TRP A 137 12.16 -23.40 -10.31
CA TRP A 137 11.50 -24.68 -10.02
C TRP A 137 9.98 -24.57 -10.00
N ALA A 138 9.43 -23.53 -9.34
CA ALA A 138 7.99 -23.31 -9.24
C ALA A 138 7.39 -22.88 -10.58
N SER A 139 8.06 -22.00 -11.30
CA SER A 139 7.61 -21.51 -12.61
C SER A 139 7.53 -22.64 -13.64
N LYS A 140 8.51 -23.55 -13.67
CA LYS A 140 8.49 -24.74 -14.53
C LYS A 140 7.36 -25.71 -14.22
N ARG A 141 6.78 -25.65 -13.02
CA ARG A 141 5.69 -26.51 -12.56
C ARG A 141 4.34 -25.79 -12.53
N ASN A 142 4.24 -24.59 -13.11
CA ASN A 142 3.03 -23.77 -13.13
C ASN A 142 2.44 -23.53 -11.73
N ILE A 143 3.31 -23.40 -10.73
CA ILE A 143 2.95 -23.05 -9.35
C ILE A 143 2.90 -21.53 -9.23
N ARG A 144 1.89 -21.01 -8.53
CA ARG A 144 1.80 -19.59 -8.21
C ARG A 144 2.96 -19.18 -7.30
N ILE A 145 3.62 -18.06 -7.61
CA ILE A 145 4.63 -17.46 -6.75
C ILE A 145 4.07 -16.19 -6.11
N VAL A 146 4.28 -16.06 -4.81
CA VAL A 146 3.97 -14.85 -4.02
C VAL A 146 5.28 -14.32 -3.43
N VAL A 147 5.39 -13.01 -3.27
CA VAL A 147 6.57 -12.37 -2.67
C VAL A 147 6.14 -11.62 -1.43
N LYS A 148 6.85 -11.84 -0.32
CA LYS A 148 6.56 -11.19 0.96
C LYS A 148 7.83 -10.63 1.61
N GLY A 149 7.82 -9.33 1.85
CA GLY A 149 8.76 -8.67 2.75
C GLY A 149 8.26 -8.72 4.20
N THR A 150 7.33 -7.82 4.52
CA THR A 150 6.79 -7.66 5.89
C THR A 150 5.38 -8.22 6.06
N GLY A 151 4.56 -8.21 5.01
CA GLY A 151 3.13 -8.54 5.12
C GLY A 151 2.20 -7.32 5.30
N HIS A 152 2.73 -6.11 5.20
CA HIS A 152 2.01 -4.83 5.42
C HIS A 152 0.95 -4.50 4.36
N ASP A 153 0.90 -5.22 3.25
CA ASP A 153 0.07 -4.88 2.09
C ASP A 153 -1.44 -4.78 2.41
N LEU A 154 -2.03 -3.61 2.15
CA LEU A 154 -3.46 -3.32 2.37
C LEU A 154 -4.40 -3.99 1.35
N ASN A 155 -3.83 -4.59 0.30
CA ASN A 155 -4.52 -5.05 -0.90
C ASN A 155 -4.36 -6.56 -1.14
N GLY A 156 -3.83 -7.29 -0.16
CA GLY A 156 -3.67 -8.75 -0.22
C GLY A 156 -2.58 -9.26 -1.17
N ARG A 157 -1.68 -8.40 -1.67
CA ARG A 157 -0.72 -8.75 -2.73
C ARG A 157 0.48 -9.57 -2.24
N SER A 158 0.62 -9.74 -0.92
CA SER A 158 1.72 -10.48 -0.28
C SER A 158 1.31 -11.86 0.28
N SER A 159 0.12 -12.35 -0.09
CA SER A 159 -0.36 -13.68 0.27
C SER A 159 -1.12 -14.33 -0.89
N GLY A 160 -1.38 -15.63 -0.78
CA GLY A 160 -2.13 -16.38 -1.79
C GLY A 160 -2.11 -17.87 -1.56
N ALA A 161 -3.29 -18.48 -1.59
CA ALA A 161 -3.46 -19.93 -1.48
C ALA A 161 -2.63 -20.70 -2.52
N PHE A 162 -2.17 -21.89 -2.12
CA PHE A 162 -1.45 -22.85 -2.96
C PHE A 162 -0.12 -22.34 -3.55
N ALA A 163 0.34 -21.17 -3.12
CA ALA A 163 1.55 -20.56 -3.66
C ALA A 163 2.81 -21.10 -2.98
N LEU A 164 3.94 -20.97 -3.71
CA LEU A 164 5.27 -20.89 -3.11
C LEU A 164 5.57 -19.43 -2.81
N SER A 165 5.66 -19.07 -1.53
CA SER A 165 6.02 -17.71 -1.11
C SER A 165 7.54 -17.55 -1.03
N ILE A 166 8.07 -16.45 -1.57
CA ILE A 166 9.44 -16.02 -1.34
C ILE A 166 9.43 -14.99 -0.22
N TRP A 167 9.93 -15.38 0.96
CA TRP A 167 10.01 -14.50 2.12
C TRP A 167 11.39 -13.83 2.18
N THR A 168 11.44 -12.54 1.82
CA THR A 168 12.70 -11.80 1.68
C THR A 168 13.23 -11.22 3.00
N HIS A 169 12.47 -11.36 4.09
CA HIS A 169 12.75 -10.74 5.38
C HIS A 169 14.17 -10.97 5.89
N ASN A 170 14.79 -12.12 5.62
CA ASN A 170 16.14 -12.43 6.11
C ASN A 170 17.28 -11.90 5.22
N LEU A 171 16.98 -11.17 4.14
CA LEU A 171 17.95 -10.38 3.39
C LEU A 171 18.22 -9.05 4.12
N ARG A 172 19.07 -9.10 5.14
CA ARG A 172 19.26 -8.02 6.14
C ARG A 172 20.46 -7.09 5.91
N LYS A 173 21.07 -7.08 4.72
CA LYS A 173 22.19 -6.16 4.45
C LYS A 173 21.79 -4.70 4.74
N LEU A 174 22.66 -3.93 5.38
CA LEU A 174 22.45 -2.51 5.65
C LEU A 174 23.80 -1.83 5.91
N GLU A 175 24.36 -1.22 4.88
CA GLU A 175 25.67 -0.56 4.96
C GLU A 175 25.69 0.77 4.20
N ARG A 176 26.58 1.67 4.60
CA ARG A 176 26.83 2.93 3.89
C ARG A 176 28.09 2.79 3.07
N ASN A 177 28.01 3.09 1.78
CA ASN A 177 29.18 3.20 0.92
C ASN A 177 29.35 4.66 0.48
N ARG A 178 30.44 5.31 0.94
CA ARG A 178 30.70 6.73 0.67
C ARG A 178 31.27 7.01 -0.72
N SER A 179 31.66 5.97 -1.45
CA SER A 179 32.33 6.08 -2.74
C SER A 179 31.85 4.99 -3.68
N TRP A 180 30.54 4.74 -3.69
CA TRP A 180 29.92 3.78 -4.60
C TRP A 180 30.04 4.29 -6.03
N LEU A 181 30.69 3.52 -6.90
CA LEU A 181 30.91 3.91 -8.30
C LEU A 181 29.59 3.84 -9.06
N HIS A 182 29.20 4.94 -9.67
CA HIS A 182 27.96 5.03 -10.42
C HIS A 182 28.08 4.24 -11.75
N PRO A 183 27.14 3.33 -12.08
CA PRO A 183 27.28 2.44 -13.24
C PRO A 183 27.42 3.17 -14.59
N SER A 184 26.64 4.22 -14.82
CA SER A 184 26.65 4.98 -16.08
C SER A 184 27.52 6.26 -16.07
N LYS A 185 28.08 6.64 -14.92
CA LYS A 185 28.79 7.93 -14.75
C LYS A 185 30.17 7.67 -14.18
N ASN A 186 31.18 8.40 -14.65
CA ASN A 186 32.53 8.33 -14.11
C ASN A 186 32.68 9.11 -12.78
N THR A 187 31.77 8.86 -11.85
CA THR A 187 31.65 9.56 -10.55
C THR A 187 31.31 8.55 -9.45
N SER A 188 31.62 8.89 -8.21
CA SER A 188 31.15 8.12 -7.05
C SER A 188 30.04 8.87 -6.29
N GLU A 189 29.11 8.12 -5.70
CA GLU A 189 28.05 8.64 -4.83
C GLU A 189 28.15 8.05 -3.42
N ASP A 190 27.70 8.81 -2.42
CA ASP A 190 27.55 8.37 -1.03
C ASP A 190 26.13 7.80 -0.85
N VAL A 191 26.01 6.50 -0.62
CA VAL A 191 24.75 5.74 -0.72
C VAL A 191 24.57 4.78 0.45
N PHE A 192 23.34 4.30 0.64
CA PHE A 192 23.07 3.11 1.44
C PHE A 192 22.81 1.90 0.54
N ILE A 193 23.40 0.76 0.86
CA ILE A 193 23.14 -0.53 0.23
C ILE A 193 22.32 -1.37 1.22
N VAL A 194 21.11 -1.71 0.82
CA VAL A 194 20.06 -2.18 1.72
C VAL A 194 19.42 -3.45 1.16
N GLY A 195 19.40 -4.52 1.95
CA GLY A 195 18.70 -5.75 1.63
C GLY A 195 17.19 -5.55 1.68
N SER A 196 16.47 -6.21 0.76
CA SER A 196 15.01 -6.11 0.62
C SER A 196 14.22 -6.55 1.84
N GLY A 197 14.84 -7.31 2.75
CA GLY A 197 14.26 -7.74 4.01
C GLY A 197 14.26 -6.64 5.08
N GLN A 198 14.89 -5.49 4.84
CA GLN A 198 14.88 -4.38 5.79
C GLN A 198 13.50 -3.70 5.91
N GLN A 199 13.32 -3.04 7.05
CA GLN A 199 12.16 -2.19 7.36
C GLN A 199 12.63 -0.74 7.51
N TRP A 200 11.77 0.22 7.23
CA TRP A 200 12.16 1.62 7.18
C TRP A 200 12.65 2.18 8.52
N GLY A 201 12.14 1.68 9.65
CA GLY A 201 12.68 2.03 10.97
C GLY A 201 14.19 1.77 11.05
N ASN A 202 14.63 0.55 10.74
CA ASN A 202 16.05 0.17 10.77
C ASN A 202 16.91 1.02 9.83
N VAL A 203 16.41 1.29 8.62
CA VAL A 203 17.17 2.06 7.62
C VAL A 203 17.29 3.52 8.03
N LEU A 204 16.22 4.11 8.57
CA LEU A 204 16.22 5.48 9.06
C LEU A 204 17.15 5.64 10.27
N ASP A 205 17.09 4.73 11.24
CA ASP A 205 17.99 4.73 12.40
C ASP A 205 19.46 4.69 11.95
N LYS A 206 19.79 3.79 11.01
CA LYS A 206 21.14 3.71 10.44
C LYS A 206 21.56 4.99 9.72
N ALA A 207 20.64 5.62 8.99
CA ALA A 207 20.92 6.88 8.32
C ALA A 207 21.21 8.01 9.32
N LEU A 208 20.44 8.08 10.40
CA LEU A 208 20.56 9.11 11.44
C LEU A 208 21.86 8.99 12.24
N GLU A 209 22.38 7.78 12.49
CA GLU A 209 23.73 7.55 13.05
C GLU A 209 24.84 8.25 12.23
N HIS A 210 24.55 8.54 10.97
CA HIS A 210 25.46 9.13 10.02
C HIS A 210 25.13 10.59 9.67
N GLY A 211 24.19 11.21 10.39
CA GLY A 211 23.71 12.57 10.12
C GLY A 211 22.93 12.68 8.80
N ARG A 212 22.32 11.58 8.36
CA ARG A 212 21.57 11.48 7.11
C ARG A 212 20.11 11.12 7.37
N VAL A 213 19.26 11.37 6.38
CA VAL A 213 17.88 10.90 6.29
C VAL A 213 17.63 10.27 4.94
N VAL A 214 16.67 9.35 4.86
CA VAL A 214 16.24 8.69 3.63
C VAL A 214 14.73 8.87 3.46
N THR A 215 14.24 8.88 2.22
CA THR A 215 12.80 9.04 1.94
C THR A 215 12.02 7.77 2.34
N THR A 216 11.58 7.72 3.59
CA THR A 216 10.80 6.61 4.18
C THR A 216 9.31 6.90 4.25
N GLY A 217 8.51 5.87 4.51
CA GLY A 217 7.14 6.03 5.00
C GLY A 217 7.10 6.53 6.46
N GLN A 218 5.89 6.82 6.96
CA GLN A 218 5.68 7.22 8.37
C GLN A 218 5.65 6.02 9.34
N ASP A 219 5.29 4.84 8.85
CA ASP A 219 5.20 3.62 9.65
C ASP A 219 6.54 2.85 9.59
N PRO A 220 7.25 2.67 10.72
CA PRO A 220 8.58 2.06 10.73
C PRO A 220 8.55 0.56 10.41
N SER A 221 7.40 -0.12 10.58
CA SER A 221 7.25 -1.54 10.22
C SER A 221 7.21 -1.81 8.72
N VAL A 222 6.99 -0.79 7.88
CA VAL A 222 6.91 -0.94 6.42
C VAL A 222 8.24 -1.40 5.83
N GLY A 223 8.20 -2.40 4.95
CA GLY A 223 9.36 -2.91 4.22
C GLY A 223 9.68 -2.13 2.94
N LEU A 224 10.91 -2.25 2.44
CA LEU A 224 11.35 -1.55 1.22
C LEU A 224 10.54 -1.94 -0.02
N GLY A 225 10.25 -3.24 -0.17
CA GLY A 225 9.69 -3.87 -1.37
C GLY A 225 8.53 -3.13 -2.04
N GLY A 226 7.31 -3.36 -1.55
CA GLY A 226 6.09 -2.77 -2.13
C GLY A 226 6.02 -1.25 -2.01
N TYR A 227 6.64 -0.70 -0.97
CA TYR A 227 6.74 0.74 -0.77
C TYR A 227 7.48 1.42 -1.94
N ILE A 228 8.73 1.03 -2.21
CA ILE A 228 9.54 1.58 -3.31
C ILE A 228 8.89 1.24 -4.65
N GLN A 229 8.47 -0.01 -4.86
CA GLN A 229 7.96 -0.46 -6.15
C GLN A 229 6.63 0.18 -6.55
N GLY A 230 5.81 0.62 -5.59
CA GLY A 230 4.60 1.41 -5.86
C GLY A 230 4.81 2.92 -5.90
N GLY A 231 5.97 3.40 -5.43
CA GLY A 231 6.37 4.82 -5.42
C GLY A 231 6.99 5.23 -4.08
N GLY A 232 6.22 5.10 -3.00
CA GLY A 232 6.70 5.31 -1.64
C GLY A 232 6.71 6.79 -1.24
N HIS A 233 5.69 7.19 -0.49
CA HIS A 233 5.55 8.54 0.04
C HIS A 233 5.85 8.61 1.55
N GLY A 234 6.15 9.81 2.04
CA GLY A 234 6.27 10.07 3.48
C GLY A 234 6.73 11.48 3.80
N PRO A 235 7.28 11.72 5.01
CA PRO A 235 7.55 13.06 5.54
C PRO A 235 8.45 13.93 4.67
N LEU A 236 9.32 13.28 3.89
CA LEU A 236 10.32 13.93 3.04
C LEU A 236 9.86 14.12 1.59
N SER A 237 8.74 13.52 1.18
CA SER A 237 8.40 13.42 -0.25
C SER A 237 8.19 14.77 -0.93
N ARG A 238 7.51 15.70 -0.24
CA ARG A 238 7.33 17.06 -0.75
C ARG A 238 8.64 17.81 -0.96
N THR A 239 9.69 17.46 -0.23
CA THR A 239 11.00 18.13 -0.30
C THR A 239 11.94 17.45 -1.28
N TYR A 240 12.02 16.12 -1.26
CA TYR A 240 13.05 15.37 -1.99
C TYR A 240 12.52 14.48 -3.12
N GLY A 241 11.20 14.25 -3.19
CA GLY A 241 10.58 13.32 -4.14
C GLY A 241 10.16 12.00 -3.49
N LEU A 242 9.51 11.13 -4.27
CA LEU A 242 9.09 9.80 -3.80
C LEU A 242 10.30 8.86 -3.66
N ALA A 243 10.17 7.84 -2.81
CA ALA A 243 11.26 6.91 -2.50
C ALA A 243 11.81 6.18 -3.74
N SER A 244 10.93 5.84 -4.69
CA SER A 244 11.31 5.22 -5.96
C SER A 244 12.34 6.04 -6.74
N SER A 245 12.27 7.36 -6.67
CA SER A 245 13.15 8.29 -7.38
C SER A 245 14.58 8.33 -6.80
N HIS A 246 14.76 7.82 -5.58
CA HIS A 246 16.04 7.79 -4.89
C HIS A 246 16.80 6.47 -5.06
N VAL A 247 16.26 5.51 -5.79
CA VAL A 247 16.94 4.24 -6.06
C VAL A 247 17.86 4.38 -7.26
N LEU A 248 19.10 3.91 -7.11
CA LEU A 248 20.15 3.94 -8.15
C LEU A 248 20.36 2.57 -8.80
N GLN A 249 20.12 1.51 -8.04
CA GLN A 249 20.28 0.14 -8.50
C GLN A 249 19.42 -0.80 -7.67
N MET A 250 18.96 -1.88 -8.32
CA MET A 250 18.34 -3.02 -7.66
C MET A 250 18.99 -4.32 -8.12
N ARG A 251 19.12 -5.28 -7.22
CA ARG A 251 19.38 -6.68 -7.57
C ARG A 251 18.05 -7.43 -7.62
N VAL A 252 17.84 -8.24 -8.66
CA VAL A 252 16.53 -8.82 -8.96
C VAL A 252 16.68 -10.27 -9.40
N VAL A 253 15.86 -11.16 -8.84
CA VAL A 253 15.75 -12.55 -9.29
C VAL A 253 14.48 -12.73 -10.12
N THR A 254 14.61 -13.18 -11.36
CA THR A 254 13.46 -13.38 -12.27
C THR A 254 12.79 -14.74 -12.08
N THR A 255 11.62 -14.95 -12.69
CA THR A 255 10.93 -16.26 -12.64
C THR A 255 11.67 -17.38 -13.37
N GLU A 256 12.60 -17.03 -14.25
CA GLU A 256 13.51 -17.98 -14.89
C GLU A 256 14.74 -18.33 -14.03
N GLY A 257 14.89 -17.74 -12.84
CA GLY A 257 16.03 -17.97 -11.94
C GLY A 257 17.29 -17.17 -12.31
N LYS A 258 17.16 -16.07 -13.06
CA LYS A 258 18.29 -15.19 -13.38
C LYS A 258 18.45 -14.13 -12.30
N ILE A 259 19.67 -13.95 -11.80
CA ILE A 259 20.05 -12.86 -10.90
C ILE A 259 20.55 -11.71 -11.77
N LEU A 260 19.84 -10.58 -11.75
CA LEU A 260 20.09 -9.43 -12.60
C LEU A 260 20.43 -8.19 -11.76
N ILE A 261 21.23 -7.31 -12.34
CA ILE A 261 21.39 -5.94 -11.87
C ILE A 261 20.52 -5.04 -12.75
N ALA A 262 19.64 -4.26 -12.13
CA ALA A 262 18.79 -3.28 -12.79
C ALA A 262 19.21 -1.87 -12.33
N ASN A 263 19.79 -1.08 -13.23
CA ASN A 263 20.21 0.29 -13.01
C ASN A 263 20.08 1.09 -14.32
N ASP A 264 20.68 2.27 -14.39
CA ASP A 264 20.61 3.14 -15.58
C ASP A 264 21.62 2.78 -16.68
N SER A 265 22.37 1.69 -16.54
CA SER A 265 23.30 1.14 -17.54
C SER A 265 22.95 -0.29 -17.97
N GLU A 266 22.28 -1.07 -17.11
CA GLU A 266 21.96 -2.49 -17.31
C GLU A 266 20.50 -2.78 -16.95
N ASN A 267 19.80 -3.57 -17.77
CA ASN A 267 18.38 -3.91 -17.59
C ASN A 267 17.49 -2.66 -17.30
N GLN A 268 17.72 -1.59 -18.07
CA GLN A 268 17.08 -0.28 -17.86
C GLN A 268 15.54 -0.33 -17.88
N ASP A 269 14.96 -1.22 -18.69
CA ASP A 269 13.51 -1.42 -18.74
C ASP A 269 12.98 -2.04 -17.45
N LEU A 270 13.67 -3.04 -16.90
CA LEU A 270 13.37 -3.59 -15.57
C LEU A 270 13.54 -2.53 -14.48
N PHE A 271 14.62 -1.76 -14.53
CA PHE A 271 14.89 -0.70 -13.55
C PHE A 271 13.82 0.40 -13.58
N TRP A 272 13.35 0.78 -14.77
CA TRP A 272 12.23 1.68 -14.94
C TRP A 272 10.95 1.10 -14.31
N ALA A 273 10.61 -0.15 -14.63
CA ALA A 273 9.39 -0.80 -14.13
C ALA A 273 9.38 -0.97 -12.61
N LEU A 274 10.52 -1.30 -11.99
CA LEU A 274 10.63 -1.49 -10.54
C LEU A 274 10.54 -0.18 -9.74
N ARG A 275 10.61 0.98 -10.39
CA ARG A 275 10.48 2.31 -9.76
C ARG A 275 9.08 2.89 -10.03
N GLY A 276 8.05 2.29 -9.45
CA GLY A 276 6.66 2.77 -9.52
C GLY A 276 5.68 1.88 -10.30
N GLY A 277 6.15 0.82 -10.97
CA GLY A 277 5.32 -0.11 -11.74
C GLY A 277 4.62 -1.20 -10.90
N GLY A 278 4.75 -1.15 -9.58
CA GLY A 278 4.08 -2.04 -8.63
C GLY A 278 4.88 -3.29 -8.24
N PRO A 279 4.65 -3.83 -7.03
CA PRO A 279 5.41 -4.94 -6.49
C PRO A 279 4.97 -6.31 -7.02
N GLY A 280 5.89 -7.28 -6.90
CA GLY A 280 5.57 -8.69 -7.11
C GLY A 280 5.21 -9.02 -8.55
N LEU A 281 5.67 -8.21 -9.51
CA LEU A 281 5.34 -8.33 -10.92
C LEU A 281 6.54 -8.74 -11.78
N TYR A 282 7.72 -8.17 -11.56
CA TYR A 282 8.85 -8.31 -12.49
C TYR A 282 9.96 -9.26 -12.02
N GLY A 283 9.85 -9.75 -10.78
CA GLY A 283 10.87 -10.55 -10.11
C GLY A 283 10.87 -10.27 -8.61
N VAL A 284 11.79 -10.92 -7.89
CA VAL A 284 12.05 -10.66 -6.47
C VAL A 284 13.23 -9.70 -6.36
N VAL A 285 12.99 -8.49 -5.87
CA VAL A 285 14.08 -7.56 -5.55
C VAL A 285 14.74 -8.00 -4.25
N THR A 286 16.06 -8.13 -4.25
CA THR A 286 16.86 -8.69 -3.14
C THR A 286 17.70 -7.63 -2.44
N GLU A 287 18.15 -6.61 -3.16
CA GLU A 287 18.99 -5.50 -2.67
C GLU A 287 18.63 -4.19 -3.40
N TYR A 288 18.73 -3.07 -2.69
CA TYR A 288 18.57 -1.72 -3.19
C TYR A 288 19.84 -0.90 -2.90
N VAL A 289 20.26 -0.08 -3.86
CA VAL A 289 21.20 1.03 -3.63
C VAL A 289 20.40 2.33 -3.64
N ILE A 290 20.37 3.04 -2.51
CA ILE A 290 19.52 4.23 -2.33
C ILE A 290 20.32 5.47 -1.93
N ARG A 291 19.88 6.62 -2.43
CA ARG A 291 20.36 7.93 -1.99
C ARG A 291 19.83 8.29 -0.62
N HIS A 292 20.53 9.23 0.01
CA HIS A 292 20.13 9.88 1.26
C HIS A 292 20.35 11.39 1.14
N HIS A 293 19.85 12.12 2.14
CA HIS A 293 19.98 13.57 2.26
C HIS A 293 20.59 13.91 3.62
N PRO A 294 21.21 15.10 3.78
CA PRO A 294 21.59 15.59 5.10
C PRO A 294 20.37 15.65 6.03
N ALA A 295 20.53 15.17 7.27
CA ALA A 295 19.48 15.33 8.27
C ALA A 295 19.27 16.83 8.56
N PRO A 296 18.01 17.30 8.67
CA PRO A 296 17.76 18.69 9.03
C PRO A 296 18.23 18.97 10.46
N SER A 297 18.71 20.18 10.70
CA SER A 297 19.18 20.64 12.01
C SER A 297 18.02 20.89 12.98
N SER A 298 16.82 21.11 12.46
CA SER A 298 15.58 21.23 13.24
C SER A 298 14.36 20.94 12.37
N VAL A 299 13.26 20.58 13.01
CA VAL A 299 11.95 20.43 12.34
C VAL A 299 10.91 21.20 13.12
N THR A 300 10.18 22.09 12.46
CA THR A 300 9.03 22.77 13.07
C THR A 300 7.77 21.97 12.74
N ILE A 301 6.91 21.75 13.74
CA ILE A 301 5.61 21.09 13.61
C ILE A 301 4.50 22.10 13.95
N GLY A 302 3.38 22.04 13.24
CA GLY A 302 2.20 22.87 13.50
C GLY A 302 0.95 22.03 13.55
N ASN A 303 0.15 22.19 14.60
CA ASN A 303 -1.10 21.45 14.79
C ASN A 303 -2.27 22.42 14.62
N LEU A 304 -3.11 22.17 13.61
CA LEU A 304 -4.34 22.90 13.33
C LEU A 304 -5.54 22.00 13.60
N LEU A 305 -6.51 22.53 14.34
CA LEU A 305 -7.85 21.95 14.47
C LEU A 305 -8.88 22.96 13.96
N ILE A 306 -9.79 22.49 13.11
CA ILE A 306 -11.02 23.18 12.72
C ILE A 306 -12.18 22.23 13.00
N ALA A 307 -13.11 22.63 13.87
CA ALA A 307 -14.26 21.83 14.23
C ALA A 307 -15.53 22.69 14.31
N PRO A 308 -16.72 22.12 14.07
CA PRO A 308 -17.97 22.79 14.40
C PRO A 308 -18.03 23.05 15.91
N LYS A 309 -18.46 24.24 16.31
CA LYS A 309 -18.50 24.64 17.73
C LYS A 309 -19.64 23.97 18.51
N ASP A 310 -20.71 23.64 17.81
CA ASP A 310 -21.91 22.98 18.33
C ASP A 310 -22.52 22.05 17.27
N SER A 311 -23.60 21.34 17.65
CA SER A 311 -24.34 20.42 16.77
C SER A 311 -25.33 21.13 15.82
N SER A 312 -25.33 22.45 15.74
CA SER A 312 -26.25 23.16 14.86
C SER A 312 -25.91 22.92 13.39
N ASN A 313 -26.95 22.92 12.54
CA ASN A 313 -26.78 22.80 11.09
C ASN A 313 -25.90 23.94 10.53
N ARG A 314 -25.93 25.13 11.15
CA ARG A 314 -25.10 26.26 10.73
C ARG A 314 -23.61 25.97 10.94
N SER A 315 -23.23 25.51 12.14
CA SER A 315 -21.85 25.14 12.46
C SER A 315 -21.37 23.98 11.58
N ALA A 316 -22.21 22.97 11.38
CA ALA A 316 -21.93 21.85 10.49
C ALA A 316 -21.66 22.31 9.04
N GLU A 317 -22.56 23.09 8.44
CA GLU A 317 -22.40 23.53 7.06
C GLU A 317 -21.21 24.47 6.88
N LEU A 318 -20.91 25.32 7.86
CA LEU A 318 -19.71 26.18 7.87
C LEU A 318 -18.40 25.38 8.02
N SER A 319 -18.42 24.25 8.74
CA SER A 319 -17.23 23.41 8.88
C SER A 319 -16.85 22.72 7.56
N TRP A 320 -17.83 22.32 6.75
CA TRP A 320 -17.60 21.85 5.37
C TRP A 320 -16.99 22.93 4.48
N ASP A 321 -17.49 24.15 4.63
CA ASP A 321 -17.00 25.33 3.92
C ASP A 321 -15.55 25.66 4.30
N ALA A 322 -15.22 25.55 5.59
CA ALA A 322 -13.87 25.70 6.11
C ALA A 322 -12.93 24.61 5.60
N ALA A 323 -13.38 23.34 5.58
CA ALA A 323 -12.59 22.22 5.06
C ALA A 323 -12.23 22.42 3.58
N VAL A 324 -13.18 22.86 2.74
CA VAL A 324 -12.90 23.17 1.32
C VAL A 324 -11.88 24.31 1.21
N THR A 325 -12.05 25.39 1.96
CA THR A 325 -11.10 26.52 1.95
C THR A 325 -9.70 26.09 2.39
N HIS A 326 -9.60 25.29 3.46
CA HIS A 326 -8.34 24.75 3.96
C HIS A 326 -7.63 23.90 2.90
N LEU A 327 -8.32 22.89 2.34
CA LEU A 327 -7.74 22.02 1.31
C LEU A 327 -7.32 22.79 0.05
N SER A 328 -8.04 23.85 -0.30
CA SER A 328 -7.71 24.72 -1.43
C SER A 328 -6.43 25.53 -1.21
N ALA A 329 -6.09 25.83 0.04
CA ALA A 329 -4.89 26.60 0.37
C ALA A 329 -3.63 25.73 0.51
N LEU A 330 -3.78 24.41 0.62
CA LEU A 330 -2.67 23.48 0.81
C LEU A 330 -1.61 23.54 -0.31
N PRO A 331 -1.95 23.64 -1.60
CA PRO A 331 -0.93 23.76 -2.66
C PRO A 331 0.02 24.96 -2.45
N ASP A 332 -0.51 26.12 -2.07
CA ASP A 332 0.32 27.32 -1.84
C ASP A 332 1.19 27.17 -0.59
N LEU A 333 0.65 26.60 0.50
CA LEU A 333 1.44 26.27 1.69
C LEU A 333 2.54 25.25 1.38
N MET A 334 2.22 24.27 0.53
CA MET A 334 3.15 23.28 0.04
C MET A 334 4.16 23.82 -0.95
N ASP A 335 3.95 24.97 -1.58
CA ASP A 335 5.01 25.66 -2.31
C ASP A 335 5.87 26.49 -1.36
N ALA A 336 5.26 27.08 -0.33
CA ALA A 336 5.91 27.94 0.64
C ALA A 336 6.84 27.23 1.64
N GLY A 337 6.74 25.91 1.81
CA GLY A 337 7.62 25.21 2.74
C GLY A 337 7.00 24.07 3.54
N LEU A 338 5.67 23.95 3.52
CA LEU A 338 4.97 23.04 4.43
C LEU A 338 4.72 21.69 3.77
N ALA A 339 5.08 20.63 4.48
CA ALA A 339 4.56 19.28 4.26
C ALA A 339 3.59 18.96 5.41
N GLY A 340 2.95 17.81 5.37
CA GLY A 340 1.95 17.50 6.38
C GLY A 340 1.10 16.26 6.12
N ALA A 341 0.20 16.01 7.07
CA ALA A 341 -0.91 15.08 6.94
C ALA A 341 -2.15 15.69 7.59
N CYS A 342 -3.31 15.45 6.99
CA CYS A 342 -4.59 15.93 7.46
C CYS A 342 -5.54 14.76 7.69
N MET A 343 -6.20 14.74 8.84
CA MET A 343 -7.34 13.89 9.13
C MET A 343 -8.61 14.71 8.97
N LEU A 344 -9.48 14.28 8.06
CA LEU A 344 -10.83 14.81 7.91
C LEU A 344 -11.81 13.79 8.47
N ALA A 345 -12.67 14.15 9.42
CA ALA A 345 -13.57 13.19 10.07
C ALA A 345 -15.01 13.70 10.23
N THR A 346 -15.96 12.77 10.28
CA THR A 346 -17.41 13.02 10.40
C THR A 346 -18.07 12.10 11.43
N GLY A 347 -19.30 12.40 11.85
CA GLY A 347 -20.11 11.56 12.74
C GLY A 347 -19.45 11.29 14.10
N GLN A 348 -19.66 10.10 14.65
CA GLN A 348 -19.02 9.66 15.90
C GLN A 348 -17.49 9.60 15.76
N SER A 349 -16.98 9.22 14.58
CA SER A 349 -15.54 9.11 14.32
C SER A 349 -14.81 10.44 14.52
N ALA A 350 -15.47 11.58 14.25
CA ALA A 350 -14.93 12.92 14.47
C ALA A 350 -14.58 13.22 15.94
N MET A 351 -15.25 12.56 16.90
CA MET A 351 -15.03 12.76 18.33
C MET A 351 -13.66 12.22 18.79
N ASN A 352 -13.01 11.35 18.01
CA ASN A 352 -11.65 10.89 18.28
C ASN A 352 -10.59 11.96 17.91
N PHE A 353 -10.96 12.96 17.12
CA PHE A 353 -10.04 13.98 16.58
C PHE A 353 -10.31 15.39 17.11
N ALA A 354 -11.46 15.60 17.77
CA ALA A 354 -11.86 16.86 18.37
C ALA A 354 -12.69 16.61 19.63
N SER A 355 -12.59 17.52 20.60
CA SER A 355 -13.39 17.51 21.83
C SER A 355 -14.83 17.97 21.57
N LEU A 356 -15.59 17.15 20.83
CA LEU A 356 -17.02 17.35 20.60
C LEU A 356 -17.84 16.70 21.72
N SER A 357 -18.94 17.33 22.12
CA SER A 357 -19.87 16.76 23.11
C SER A 357 -20.81 15.71 22.51
N GLU A 358 -21.09 15.82 21.21
CA GLU A 358 -22.05 15.00 20.46
C GLU A 358 -21.53 14.76 19.03
N PRO A 359 -21.97 13.71 18.32
CA PRO A 359 -21.66 13.50 16.91
C PRO A 359 -22.07 14.68 16.04
N THR A 360 -21.26 14.98 15.01
CA THR A 360 -21.53 16.08 14.09
C THR A 360 -21.83 15.60 12.67
N THR A 361 -22.77 16.30 12.00
CA THR A 361 -22.99 16.20 10.54
C THR A 361 -22.01 17.08 9.75
N GLY A 362 -21.21 17.87 10.46
CA GLY A 362 -20.12 18.67 9.92
C GLY A 362 -18.85 17.88 9.65
N ALA A 363 -17.78 18.61 9.37
CA ALA A 363 -16.43 18.09 9.17
C ALA A 363 -15.50 18.60 10.26
N VAL A 364 -14.69 17.71 10.81
CA VAL A 364 -13.55 18.04 11.66
C VAL A 364 -12.28 17.90 10.83
N VAL A 365 -11.47 18.95 10.81
CA VAL A 365 -10.14 18.98 10.17
C VAL A 365 -9.09 18.99 11.27
N GLN A 366 -8.27 17.96 11.34
CA GLN A 366 -7.06 17.94 12.14
C GLN A 366 -5.86 17.87 11.20
N GLN A 367 -5.09 18.94 11.10
CA GLN A 367 -3.94 19.05 10.22
C GLN A 367 -2.66 19.15 11.03
N VAL A 368 -1.71 18.28 10.72
CA VAL A 368 -0.34 18.38 11.18
C VAL A 368 0.51 18.87 10.02
N PHE A 369 1.18 20.00 10.20
CA PHE A 369 2.17 20.54 9.29
C PHE A 369 3.58 20.26 9.81
N TRP A 370 4.54 20.12 8.91
CA TRP A 370 5.95 20.19 9.25
C TRP A 370 6.76 20.93 8.20
N SER A 371 7.86 21.53 8.64
CA SER A 371 8.86 22.17 7.79
C SER A 371 10.26 21.98 8.36
N PHE A 372 11.23 21.82 7.48
CA PHE A 372 12.62 21.54 7.85
C PHE A 372 13.42 22.84 7.96
N ASN A 373 14.28 22.95 8.98
CA ASN A 373 15.15 24.10 9.22
C ASN A 373 14.39 25.45 9.23
N SER A 374 13.19 25.45 9.80
CA SER A 374 12.30 26.60 9.88
C SER A 374 11.94 26.90 11.35
N THR A 375 11.20 27.99 11.60
CA THR A 375 10.80 28.42 12.94
C THR A 375 9.29 28.36 13.13
N PRO A 376 8.78 28.23 14.38
CA PRO A 376 7.35 28.27 14.67
C PRO A 376 6.68 29.55 14.14
N SER A 377 7.29 30.71 14.35
CA SER A 377 6.74 32.00 13.89
C SER A 377 6.65 32.11 12.38
N ALA A 378 7.57 31.51 11.62
CA ALA A 378 7.50 31.48 10.16
C ALA A 378 6.33 30.61 9.68
N MET A 379 6.09 29.47 10.33
CA MET A 379 4.93 28.61 10.04
C MET A 379 3.62 29.30 10.42
N GLU A 380 3.56 29.94 11.59
CA GLU A 380 2.40 30.73 12.04
C GLU A 380 2.06 31.85 11.06
N ALA A 381 3.05 32.57 10.54
CA ALA A 381 2.82 33.62 9.55
C ALA A 381 2.14 33.10 8.27
N LEU A 382 2.50 31.90 7.81
CA LEU A 382 1.87 31.27 6.64
C LEU A 382 0.45 30.80 6.95
N VAL A 383 0.26 30.09 8.07
CA VAL A 383 -1.03 29.44 8.38
C VAL A 383 -2.08 30.45 8.84
N ASN A 384 -1.72 31.46 9.65
CA ASN A 384 -2.67 32.42 10.23
C ASN A 384 -3.41 33.27 9.19
N SER A 385 -2.81 33.51 8.02
CA SER A 385 -3.48 34.19 6.90
C SER A 385 -4.72 33.40 6.43
N ILE A 386 -4.59 32.08 6.30
CA ILE A 386 -5.68 31.19 5.90
C ILE A 386 -6.73 31.08 7.00
N LEU A 387 -6.30 30.98 8.27
CA LEU A 387 -7.23 30.90 9.40
C LEU A 387 -8.07 32.16 9.55
N SER A 388 -7.48 33.34 9.28
CA SER A 388 -8.19 34.61 9.29
C SER A 388 -9.29 34.64 8.22
N ASN A 389 -9.00 34.14 7.02
CA ASN A 389 -9.99 34.02 5.94
C ASN A 389 -11.12 33.05 6.29
N ILE A 390 -10.78 31.89 6.88
CA ILE A 390 -11.77 30.91 7.33
C ILE A 390 -12.68 31.49 8.43
N SER A 391 -12.09 32.11 9.45
CA SER A 391 -12.85 32.72 10.56
C SER A 391 -13.76 33.85 10.05
N HIS A 392 -13.25 34.71 9.17
CA HIS A 392 -14.05 35.79 8.58
C HIS A 392 -15.24 35.25 7.78
N ALA A 393 -15.01 34.26 6.90
CA ALA A 393 -16.08 33.62 6.11
C ALA A 393 -17.13 32.90 6.98
N ALA A 394 -16.74 32.42 8.17
CA ALA A 394 -17.64 31.79 9.13
C ALA A 394 -18.46 32.79 9.97
N GLY A 395 -18.24 34.10 9.80
CA GLY A 395 -18.86 35.14 10.63
C GLY A 395 -18.23 35.27 12.01
N GLY A 396 -16.93 34.99 12.13
CA GLY A 396 -16.16 35.01 13.37
C GLY A 396 -16.17 33.67 14.13
N ASN A 397 -15.80 33.70 15.41
CA ASN A 397 -15.57 32.50 16.25
C ASN A 397 -16.85 31.92 16.87
N ASN A 398 -18.02 32.23 16.30
CA ASN A 398 -19.30 31.83 16.86
C ASN A 398 -19.75 30.43 16.40
N SER A 399 -19.35 29.99 15.21
CA SER A 399 -19.81 28.71 14.64
C SER A 399 -18.73 27.63 14.54
N LEU A 400 -17.44 28.03 14.57
CA LEU A 400 -16.31 27.12 14.45
C LEU A 400 -15.37 27.29 15.65
N SER A 401 -14.80 26.18 16.11
CA SER A 401 -13.61 26.15 16.96
C SER A 401 -12.38 26.00 16.06
N ILE A 402 -11.49 26.98 16.08
CA ILE A 402 -10.25 26.99 15.31
C ILE A 402 -9.09 27.21 16.27
N SER A 403 -8.11 26.30 16.26
CA SER A 403 -6.89 26.45 17.05
C SER A 403 -5.68 26.06 16.23
N PHE A 404 -4.59 26.82 16.36
CA PHE A 404 -3.30 26.50 15.76
C PHE A 404 -2.18 26.76 16.76
N SER A 405 -1.21 25.86 16.78
CA SER A 405 0.02 26.03 17.58
C SER A 405 1.19 25.40 16.84
N ALA A 406 2.34 26.08 16.85
CA ALA A 406 3.59 25.56 16.29
C ALA A 406 4.66 25.38 17.36
N SER A 407 5.51 24.37 17.18
CA SER A 407 6.65 24.06 18.06
C SER A 407 7.81 23.49 17.26
N SER A 408 8.99 23.39 17.87
CA SER A 408 10.18 22.85 17.20
C SER A 408 10.70 21.59 17.87
N HIS A 409 11.19 20.68 17.03
CA HIS A 409 12.01 19.53 17.37
C HIS A 409 13.47 19.84 17.03
N SER A 410 14.39 19.47 17.92
CA SER A 410 15.81 19.76 17.77
C SER A 410 16.53 18.83 16.78
N ASN A 411 15.88 17.77 16.31
CA ASN A 411 16.41 16.84 15.33
C ASN A 411 15.29 16.02 14.67
N TYR A 412 15.62 15.37 13.56
CA TYR A 412 14.67 14.55 12.79
C TYR A 412 14.16 13.31 13.56
N SER A 413 14.96 12.69 14.42
CA SER A 413 14.54 11.49 15.18
C SER A 413 13.37 11.79 16.12
N SER A 414 13.47 12.88 16.90
CA SER A 414 12.40 13.31 17.81
C SER A 414 11.15 13.74 17.06
N PHE A 415 11.30 14.36 15.88
CA PHE A 415 10.18 14.68 15.00
C PHE A 415 9.51 13.41 14.47
N PHE A 416 10.28 12.48 13.91
CA PHE A 416 9.76 11.26 13.34
C PHE A 416 9.01 10.44 14.40
N SER A 417 9.55 10.36 15.62
CA SER A 417 8.87 9.70 16.75
C SER A 417 7.51 10.33 17.08
N ALA A 418 7.36 11.66 16.91
CA ALA A 418 6.12 12.37 17.18
C ALA A 418 5.04 12.18 16.10
N ILE A 419 5.43 11.80 14.88
CA ILE A 419 4.53 11.59 13.74
C ILE A 419 4.49 10.13 13.25
N SER A 420 5.19 9.24 13.94
CA SER A 420 5.37 7.84 13.55
C SER A 420 4.03 7.13 13.51
N GLY A 421 3.88 6.23 12.53
CA GLY A 421 2.78 5.28 12.50
C GLY A 421 2.78 4.39 13.74
N SER A 422 1.62 3.80 14.04
CA SER A 422 1.39 2.97 15.21
C SER A 422 1.77 1.50 15.04
N ASP A 423 2.45 1.14 13.94
CA ASP A 423 2.72 -0.24 13.53
C ASP A 423 1.43 -1.09 13.52
N ALA A 424 0.28 -0.49 13.16
CA ALA A 424 -1.02 -1.12 13.34
C ALA A 424 -1.23 -2.28 12.35
N ALA A 425 -1.70 -3.40 12.87
CA ALA A 425 -2.04 -4.58 12.09
C ALA A 425 -3.31 -5.28 12.63
N GLY A 426 -3.66 -6.43 12.04
CA GLY A 426 -4.84 -7.22 12.39
C GLY A 426 -6.16 -6.58 11.94
N GLY A 427 -6.08 -5.53 11.11
CA GLY A 427 -7.21 -4.75 10.63
C GLY A 427 -7.94 -5.39 9.44
N GLN A 428 -9.08 -4.80 9.08
CA GLN A 428 -9.83 -5.14 7.87
C GLN A 428 -10.29 -3.85 7.22
N SER A 429 -9.85 -3.58 5.99
CA SER A 429 -10.18 -2.34 5.30
C SER A 429 -10.26 -2.54 3.79
N VAL A 430 -11.11 -1.74 3.16
CA VAL A 430 -11.11 -1.47 1.72
C VAL A 430 -11.26 0.03 1.57
N VAL A 431 -10.15 0.70 1.28
CA VAL A 431 -10.10 2.16 1.11
C VAL A 431 -10.39 2.54 -0.34
N SER A 432 -10.72 3.80 -0.57
CA SER A 432 -10.71 4.44 -1.89
C SER A 432 -9.75 5.62 -1.84
N SER A 433 -9.01 5.92 -2.90
CA SER A 433 -8.09 7.06 -2.88
C SER A 433 -7.98 7.78 -4.21
N ARG A 434 -7.49 9.03 -4.16
CA ARG A 434 -7.21 9.83 -5.35
C ARG A 434 -6.09 10.82 -5.09
N LEU A 435 -5.25 11.05 -6.10
CA LEU A 435 -4.29 12.14 -6.12
C LEU A 435 -4.99 13.42 -6.61
N LEU A 436 -4.82 14.53 -5.89
CA LEU A 436 -5.42 15.82 -6.22
C LEU A 436 -4.34 16.89 -6.41
N GLY A 437 -4.41 17.62 -7.52
CA GLY A 437 -3.54 18.74 -7.83
C GLY A 437 -4.25 20.09 -7.73
N ARG A 438 -3.61 21.15 -8.24
CA ARG A 438 -4.18 22.50 -8.26
C ARG A 438 -5.48 22.57 -9.06
N ALA A 439 -5.59 21.87 -10.19
CA ALA A 439 -6.81 21.89 -11.00
C ALA A 439 -8.04 21.40 -10.21
N GLU A 440 -7.89 20.31 -9.47
CA GLU A 440 -8.93 19.76 -8.61
C GLU A 440 -9.24 20.68 -7.43
N LEU A 441 -8.18 21.25 -6.84
CA LEU A 441 -8.25 21.98 -5.58
C LEU A 441 -8.49 23.48 -5.74
N LEU A 442 -8.45 24.06 -6.94
CA LEU A 442 -8.62 25.50 -7.18
C LEU A 442 -9.60 25.77 -8.32
N ASP A 443 -9.46 25.09 -9.46
CA ASP A 443 -10.24 25.39 -10.67
C ASP A 443 -11.65 24.79 -10.61
N THR A 444 -11.83 23.73 -9.83
CA THR A 444 -13.16 23.15 -9.59
C THR A 444 -14.03 24.14 -8.79
N PRO A 445 -15.25 24.49 -9.27
CA PRO A 445 -16.12 25.42 -8.57
C PRO A 445 -16.34 25.04 -7.10
N ARG A 446 -16.30 26.02 -6.19
CA ARG A 446 -16.39 25.79 -4.73
C ARG A 446 -17.55 24.88 -4.31
N HIS A 447 -18.74 25.10 -4.87
CA HIS A 447 -19.91 24.29 -4.55
C HIS A 447 -19.76 22.83 -4.99
N LYS A 448 -19.06 22.56 -6.10
CA LYS A 448 -18.72 21.20 -6.55
C LYS A 448 -17.68 20.56 -5.65
N ARG A 449 -16.57 21.24 -5.32
CA ARG A 449 -15.56 20.74 -4.36
C ARG A 449 -16.20 20.34 -3.03
N ARG A 450 -17.13 21.15 -2.53
CA ARG A 450 -17.90 20.84 -1.31
C ARG A 450 -18.75 19.58 -1.45
N ALA A 451 -19.48 19.44 -2.57
CA ALA A 451 -20.29 18.25 -2.84
C ALA A 451 -19.43 16.99 -2.96
N TYR A 452 -18.32 17.07 -3.71
CA TYR A 452 -17.35 15.98 -3.84
C TYR A 452 -16.71 15.60 -2.50
N LEU A 453 -16.33 16.58 -1.68
CA LEU A 453 -15.78 16.33 -0.35
C LEU A 453 -16.80 15.61 0.56
N LYS A 454 -18.08 15.97 0.50
CA LYS A 454 -19.14 15.23 1.21
C LYS A 454 -19.30 13.80 0.68
N ILE A 455 -19.19 13.57 -0.63
CA ILE A 455 -19.21 12.22 -1.21
C ILE A 455 -17.99 11.40 -0.79
N ALA A 456 -16.80 12.01 -0.81
CA ALA A 456 -15.56 11.41 -0.34
C ALA A 456 -15.67 10.98 1.13
N MET A 457 -16.40 11.73 1.94
CA MET A 457 -16.64 11.44 3.36
C MET A 457 -17.90 10.62 3.64
N ARG A 458 -18.54 10.01 2.62
CA ARG A 458 -19.65 9.08 2.85
C ARG A 458 -19.18 7.84 3.60
N SER A 459 -20.00 7.42 4.55
CA SER A 459 -19.85 6.20 5.34
C SER A 459 -21.06 5.30 5.15
N GLN A 460 -20.84 3.99 5.21
CA GLN A 460 -21.92 2.99 5.16
C GLN A 460 -22.81 3.09 6.41
N ASN A 461 -22.25 3.57 7.53
CA ASN A 461 -22.99 3.96 8.72
C ASN A 461 -22.82 5.47 8.95
N GLU A 462 -23.82 6.27 8.55
CA GLU A 462 -23.78 7.73 8.63
C GLU A 462 -23.63 8.25 10.07
N THR A 463 -24.24 7.59 11.05
CA THR A 463 -24.12 7.96 12.47
C THR A 463 -22.71 7.73 13.00
N ALA A 464 -22.12 6.56 12.70
CA ALA A 464 -20.72 6.28 13.05
C ALA A 464 -19.75 7.24 12.33
N GLY A 465 -20.14 7.72 11.14
CA GLY A 465 -19.32 8.58 10.30
C GLY A 465 -18.11 7.84 9.76
N THR A 466 -17.09 8.60 9.36
CA THR A 466 -15.84 8.05 8.83
C THR A 466 -14.72 9.06 8.99
N TYR A 467 -13.51 8.70 8.56
CA TYR A 467 -12.38 9.59 8.41
C TYR A 467 -11.67 9.38 7.07
N ALA A 468 -10.94 10.41 6.63
CA ALA A 468 -10.03 10.36 5.51
C ALA A 468 -8.65 10.84 5.96
N THR A 469 -7.62 10.19 5.44
CA THR A 469 -6.22 10.59 5.62
C THR A 469 -5.77 11.29 4.34
N ILE A 470 -5.31 12.53 4.45
CA ILE A 470 -4.93 13.37 3.32
C ILE A 470 -3.46 13.75 3.49
N GLY A 471 -2.58 13.09 2.73
CA GLY A 471 -1.15 13.31 2.76
C GLY A 471 -0.72 14.48 1.87
N LEU A 472 0.10 15.40 2.39
CA LEU A 472 0.72 16.50 1.63
C LEU A 472 2.08 16.03 1.10
N GLN A 473 2.07 14.95 0.32
CA GLN A 473 3.28 14.21 -0.06
C GLN A 473 3.71 14.46 -1.52
N GLY A 474 2.86 15.10 -2.34
CA GLY A 474 3.21 15.57 -3.66
C GLY A 474 3.99 16.88 -3.64
N GLY A 475 3.73 17.76 -4.61
CA GLY A 475 4.32 19.11 -4.64
C GLY A 475 5.77 19.16 -5.13
N PRO A 476 6.52 20.23 -4.82
CA PRO A 476 7.74 20.60 -5.54
C PRO A 476 8.81 19.51 -5.66
N GLY A 477 9.12 18.76 -4.59
CA GLY A 477 10.13 17.69 -4.64
C GLY A 477 9.75 16.56 -5.60
N VAL A 478 8.46 16.20 -5.63
CA VAL A 478 7.94 15.19 -6.56
C VAL A 478 7.89 15.76 -7.98
N HIS A 479 7.35 16.97 -8.16
CA HIS A 479 7.19 17.59 -9.48
C HIS A 479 8.54 17.82 -10.18
N ASN A 480 9.56 18.21 -9.42
CA ASN A 480 10.91 18.53 -9.91
C ASN A 480 11.85 17.31 -10.02
N THR A 481 11.37 16.10 -9.73
CA THR A 481 12.15 14.87 -9.92
C THR A 481 12.61 14.77 -11.38
N GLN A 482 13.89 14.46 -11.64
CA GLN A 482 14.40 14.41 -13.00
C GLN A 482 13.79 13.24 -13.79
N GLU A 483 13.65 13.37 -15.11
CA GLU A 483 12.97 12.36 -15.94
C GLU A 483 13.65 10.98 -15.86
N GLY A 484 14.99 10.92 -15.85
CA GLY A 484 15.72 9.65 -15.67
C GLY A 484 15.55 9.01 -14.29
N GLU A 485 15.11 9.77 -13.29
CA GLU A 485 14.88 9.34 -11.91
C GLU A 485 13.41 8.92 -11.68
N TRP A 486 12.50 9.31 -12.56
CA TRP A 486 11.06 9.12 -12.40
C TRP A 486 10.64 7.65 -12.37
N GLY A 487 11.23 6.83 -13.24
CA GLY A 487 10.81 5.44 -13.41
C GLY A 487 9.38 5.33 -13.95
N ALA A 488 8.68 4.28 -13.54
CA ALA A 488 7.31 3.97 -13.94
C ALA A 488 6.23 4.55 -13.00
N LEU A 489 6.58 5.51 -12.13
CA LEU A 489 5.63 6.22 -11.30
C LEU A 489 4.42 6.70 -12.10
N LEU A 490 3.22 6.51 -11.51
CA LEU A 490 1.97 7.02 -12.07
C LEU A 490 2.12 8.51 -12.44
N PRO A 491 1.92 8.90 -13.72
CA PRO A 491 2.19 10.27 -14.17
C PRO A 491 1.43 11.36 -13.39
N ALA A 492 0.27 11.04 -12.81
CA ALA A 492 -0.51 11.96 -11.99
C ALA A 492 0.30 12.58 -10.82
N TRP A 493 1.31 11.87 -10.30
CA TRP A 493 2.21 12.42 -9.27
C TRP A 493 2.95 13.70 -9.73
N ARG A 494 3.12 13.94 -11.04
CA ARG A 494 3.74 15.16 -11.59
C ARG A 494 2.94 16.44 -11.33
N SER A 495 1.66 16.33 -10.97
CA SER A 495 0.79 17.48 -10.69
C SER A 495 0.08 17.38 -9.33
N ALA A 496 0.15 16.21 -8.67
CA ALA A 496 -0.46 15.97 -7.38
C ALA A 496 0.19 16.80 -6.27
N TYR A 497 -0.62 17.37 -5.41
CA TYR A 497 -0.21 17.90 -4.11
C TYR A 497 -0.67 16.97 -2.99
N LEU A 498 -1.93 16.53 -3.07
CA LEU A 498 -2.56 15.72 -2.03
C LEU A 498 -2.74 14.28 -2.46
N HIS A 499 -2.44 13.36 -1.56
CA HIS A 499 -2.90 11.98 -1.63
C HIS A 499 -4.07 11.80 -0.66
N PHE A 500 -5.29 11.71 -1.21
CA PHE A 500 -6.53 11.63 -0.43
C PHE A 500 -6.97 10.17 -0.29
N ILE A 501 -6.89 9.61 0.90
CA ILE A 501 -7.35 8.26 1.25
C ILE A 501 -8.67 8.36 2.00
N SER A 502 -9.75 7.85 1.43
CA SER A 502 -11.10 7.85 1.98
C SER A 502 -11.49 6.49 2.55
N ASN A 503 -11.91 6.47 3.82
CA ASN A 503 -12.56 5.32 4.46
C ASN A 503 -14.08 5.48 4.46
N GLY A 504 -14.79 4.46 4.92
CA GLY A 504 -16.23 4.53 5.20
C GLY A 504 -16.99 3.28 4.79
N ALA A 505 -16.34 2.37 4.06
CA ALA A 505 -16.86 1.03 3.84
C ALA A 505 -16.69 0.19 5.12
N THR A 506 -17.72 -0.60 5.47
CA THR A 506 -17.61 -1.58 6.56
C THR A 506 -17.10 -2.90 6.00
N VAL A 507 -16.10 -3.49 6.66
CA VAL A 507 -15.59 -4.81 6.33
C VAL A 507 -15.88 -5.74 7.52
N ASP A 508 -17.00 -6.46 7.45
CA ASP A 508 -17.42 -7.43 8.47
C ASP A 508 -17.68 -8.81 7.83
N PRO A 509 -16.72 -9.75 7.93
CA PRO A 509 -16.81 -11.08 7.33
C PRO A 509 -17.79 -11.99 8.07
N THR A 510 -18.11 -11.71 9.33
CA THR A 510 -19.09 -12.47 10.11
C THR A 510 -20.49 -12.09 9.64
N ALA A 511 -20.79 -10.79 9.56
CA ALA A 511 -22.08 -10.31 9.06
C ALA A 511 -22.28 -10.64 7.57
N ALA A 512 -21.24 -10.53 6.74
CA ALA A 512 -21.33 -10.85 5.31
C ALA A 512 -21.34 -12.36 5.01
N GLY A 513 -21.03 -13.20 6.00
CA GLY A 513 -20.95 -14.66 5.88
C GLY A 513 -19.66 -15.22 5.26
N SER A 514 -18.80 -14.38 4.68
CA SER A 514 -17.41 -14.74 4.34
C SER A 514 -16.51 -13.51 4.14
N PRO A 515 -15.18 -13.64 4.30
CA PRO A 515 -14.19 -12.62 3.93
C PRO A 515 -14.37 -12.08 2.51
N LYS A 516 -14.56 -12.97 1.52
CA LYS A 516 -14.78 -12.59 0.12
C LYS A 516 -16.03 -11.72 -0.06
N LYS A 517 -17.14 -12.08 0.59
CA LYS A 517 -18.38 -11.30 0.52
C LYS A 517 -18.24 -9.94 1.19
N ALA A 518 -17.54 -9.85 2.32
CA ALA A 518 -17.26 -8.58 3.00
C ALA A 518 -16.43 -7.65 2.12
N LEU A 519 -15.32 -8.15 1.54
CA LEU A 519 -14.47 -7.37 0.62
C LEU A 519 -15.26 -6.89 -0.60
N LYS A 520 -16.07 -7.75 -1.22
CA LYS A 520 -16.93 -7.37 -2.35
C LYS A 520 -17.98 -6.31 -1.98
N SER A 521 -18.63 -6.45 -0.83
CA SER A 521 -19.61 -5.47 -0.34
C SER A 521 -18.96 -4.11 -0.10
N ALA A 522 -17.78 -4.09 0.52
CA ALA A 522 -17.03 -2.88 0.78
C ALA A 522 -16.55 -2.20 -0.52
N ALA A 523 -16.05 -2.98 -1.47
CA ALA A 523 -15.67 -2.50 -2.80
C ALA A 523 -16.87 -1.91 -3.56
N HIS A 524 -18.02 -2.57 -3.50
CA HIS A 524 -19.26 -2.10 -4.12
C HIS A 524 -19.73 -0.76 -3.52
N PHE A 525 -19.68 -0.62 -2.19
CA PHE A 525 -19.97 0.65 -1.52
C PHE A 525 -19.06 1.78 -2.03
N ASN A 526 -17.77 1.48 -2.23
CA ASN A 526 -16.81 2.46 -2.73
C ASN A 526 -17.05 2.88 -4.19
N GLU A 527 -17.82 2.15 -5.00
CA GLU A 527 -18.10 2.53 -6.41
C GLU A 527 -18.66 3.96 -6.55
N VAL A 528 -19.43 4.43 -5.57
CA VAL A 528 -19.95 5.80 -5.53
C VAL A 528 -18.80 6.81 -5.44
N LYS A 529 -17.80 6.53 -4.59
CA LYS A 529 -16.60 7.36 -4.45
C LYS A 529 -15.73 7.26 -5.70
N GLU A 530 -15.55 6.06 -6.23
CA GLU A 530 -14.77 5.82 -7.46
C GLU A 530 -15.33 6.62 -8.64
N LYS A 531 -16.65 6.62 -8.84
CA LYS A 531 -17.30 7.43 -9.89
C LYS A 531 -17.08 8.92 -9.67
N MET A 532 -17.25 9.40 -8.44
CA MET A 532 -17.03 10.80 -8.10
C MET A 532 -15.57 11.22 -8.31
N TRP A 533 -14.60 10.37 -7.95
CA TRP A 533 -13.18 10.68 -8.16
C TRP A 533 -12.83 10.90 -9.62
N ARG A 534 -13.41 10.12 -10.52
CA ARG A 534 -13.21 10.28 -11.97
C ARG A 534 -13.94 11.50 -12.52
N GLU A 535 -14.97 12.02 -11.85
CA GLU A 535 -15.59 13.29 -12.21
C GLU A 535 -14.79 14.49 -11.68
N TRP A 536 -14.28 14.42 -10.44
CA TRP A 536 -13.52 15.50 -9.82
C TRP A 536 -12.10 15.60 -10.39
N SER A 537 -11.44 14.46 -10.62
CA SER A 537 -10.05 14.38 -11.05
C SER A 537 -9.87 13.34 -12.18
N PRO A 538 -10.40 13.61 -13.38
CA PRO A 538 -10.45 12.66 -14.49
C PRO A 538 -9.06 12.27 -15.02
N ASN A 539 -8.09 13.19 -14.96
CA ASN A 539 -6.75 13.03 -15.56
C ASN A 539 -5.67 12.61 -14.55
N SER A 540 -6.07 12.31 -13.32
CA SER A 540 -5.17 11.90 -12.24
C SER A 540 -5.18 10.36 -12.10
N GLY A 541 -5.04 9.85 -10.89
CA GLY A 541 -5.15 8.44 -10.55
C GLY A 541 -5.10 8.23 -9.04
N ALA A 542 -4.84 7.00 -8.63
CA ALA A 542 -4.80 6.58 -7.24
C ALA A 542 -3.45 5.91 -6.93
N TYR A 543 -2.96 6.09 -5.72
CA TYR A 543 -1.73 5.45 -5.29
C TYR A 543 -2.00 3.96 -5.00
N MET A 544 -1.49 3.09 -5.86
CA MET A 544 -1.80 1.65 -5.88
C MET A 544 -1.58 0.88 -4.56
N ASN A 545 -0.78 1.41 -3.64
CA ASN A 545 -0.52 0.76 -2.35
C ASN A 545 -1.61 1.06 -1.31
N GLU A 546 -2.41 2.13 -1.51
CA GLU A 546 -3.41 2.63 -0.57
C GLU A 546 -4.66 3.07 -1.33
N ALA A 547 -5.19 2.17 -2.16
CA ALA A 547 -6.34 2.40 -3.04
C ALA A 547 -7.26 1.19 -3.05
N ASN A 548 -8.41 1.31 -3.70
CA ASN A 548 -9.37 0.21 -3.84
C ASN A 548 -8.82 -0.86 -4.80
N PRO A 549 -8.44 -2.08 -4.34
CA PRO A 549 -7.86 -3.10 -5.22
C PRO A 549 -8.91 -3.88 -6.01
N PHE A 550 -10.18 -3.46 -5.97
CA PHE A 550 -11.27 -4.07 -6.73
C PHE A 550 -11.83 -3.12 -7.82
N THR A 551 -11.20 -1.95 -8.02
CA THR A 551 -11.61 -1.04 -9.09
C THR A 551 -11.38 -1.69 -10.47
N SER A 552 -12.38 -1.61 -11.35
CA SER A 552 -12.24 -2.09 -12.73
C SER A 552 -11.35 -1.19 -13.59
N ASN A 553 -11.07 0.04 -13.14
CA ASN A 553 -10.23 1.03 -13.86
C ASN A 553 -8.80 1.05 -13.33
N PHE A 554 -8.33 -0.04 -12.71
CA PHE A 554 -7.01 -0.06 -12.06
C PHE A 554 -5.87 0.20 -13.04
N LYS A 555 -6.04 -0.11 -14.34
CA LYS A 555 -5.01 0.13 -15.36
C LYS A 555 -4.73 1.62 -15.49
N GLU A 556 -5.78 2.41 -15.63
CA GLU A 556 -5.72 3.86 -15.72
C GLU A 556 -5.36 4.46 -14.36
N ASP A 557 -6.05 4.04 -13.30
CA ASP A 557 -5.94 4.65 -11.98
C ASP A 557 -4.56 4.40 -11.34
N PHE A 558 -3.95 3.22 -11.51
CA PHE A 558 -2.68 2.88 -10.85
C PHE A 558 -1.45 3.05 -11.74
N TYR A 559 -1.62 2.95 -13.06
CA TYR A 559 -0.49 2.94 -13.99
C TYR A 559 -0.59 4.03 -15.07
N GLY A 560 -1.79 4.54 -15.36
CA GLY A 560 -2.01 5.56 -16.38
C GLY A 560 -1.43 5.16 -17.74
N SER A 561 -0.76 6.11 -18.39
CA SER A 561 -0.10 5.87 -19.68
C SER A 561 1.05 4.86 -19.65
N ASN A 562 1.51 4.43 -18.48
CA ASN A 562 2.61 3.47 -18.36
C ASN A 562 2.17 2.01 -18.55
N TYR A 563 0.86 1.72 -18.48
CA TYR A 563 0.34 0.35 -18.38
C TYR A 563 0.84 -0.57 -19.51
N ASP A 564 0.75 -0.14 -20.77
CA ASP A 564 1.08 -0.99 -21.92
C ASP A 564 2.57 -1.33 -21.98
N LEU A 565 3.44 -0.39 -21.62
CA LEU A 565 4.88 -0.64 -21.53
C LEU A 565 5.20 -1.58 -20.36
N LEU A 566 4.58 -1.34 -19.20
CA LEU A 566 4.70 -2.23 -18.04
C LEU A 566 4.23 -3.66 -18.37
N ALA A 567 3.17 -3.82 -19.15
CA ALA A 567 2.65 -5.12 -19.57
C ALA A 567 3.63 -5.87 -20.50
N LYS A 568 4.33 -5.15 -21.38
CA LYS A 568 5.40 -5.72 -22.24
C LYS A 568 6.60 -6.16 -21.40
N ILE A 569 7.04 -5.33 -20.45
CA ILE A 569 8.17 -5.64 -19.56
C ILE A 569 7.83 -6.83 -18.65
N LYS A 570 6.60 -6.87 -18.11
CA LYS A 570 6.09 -8.01 -17.34
C LYS A 570 6.18 -9.31 -18.15
N ALA A 571 5.77 -9.30 -19.42
CA ALA A 571 5.85 -10.48 -20.28
C ALA A 571 7.29 -10.95 -20.53
N LYS A 572 8.26 -10.02 -20.56
CA LYS A 572 9.69 -10.32 -20.73
C LYS A 572 10.28 -10.99 -19.48
N TYR A 573 9.96 -10.50 -18.29
CA TYR A 573 10.58 -10.94 -17.04
C TYR A 573 9.79 -11.99 -16.25
N ASP A 574 8.52 -12.19 -16.58
CA ASP A 574 7.70 -13.32 -16.13
C ASP A 574 6.92 -13.96 -17.29
N PRO A 575 7.61 -14.64 -18.22
CA PRO A 575 6.97 -15.30 -19.35
C PRO A 575 6.07 -16.47 -18.94
N SER A 576 6.30 -17.04 -17.75
CA SER A 576 5.47 -18.11 -17.15
C SER A 576 4.19 -17.61 -16.49
N GLU A 577 4.03 -16.29 -16.36
CA GLU A 577 2.94 -15.65 -15.62
C GLU A 577 2.77 -16.26 -14.21
N SER A 578 3.90 -16.54 -13.55
CA SER A 578 3.93 -17.19 -12.24
C SER A 578 3.64 -16.22 -11.11
N LEU A 579 3.93 -14.94 -11.32
CA LEU A 579 3.74 -13.87 -10.35
C LEU A 579 2.41 -13.16 -10.61
N PHE A 580 1.50 -13.21 -9.65
CA PHE A 580 0.19 -12.57 -9.67
C PHE A 580 -0.03 -11.74 -8.42
N VAL A 581 -0.53 -10.52 -8.61
CA VAL A 581 -1.02 -9.64 -7.55
C VAL A 581 -2.35 -9.03 -7.99
N LEU A 582 -3.28 -8.84 -7.04
CA LEU A 582 -4.59 -8.22 -7.31
C LEU A 582 -4.39 -6.77 -7.81
N SER A 583 -5.12 -6.40 -8.86
CA SER A 583 -4.97 -5.12 -9.60
C SER A 583 -3.52 -4.81 -10.04
N GLY A 584 -2.71 -5.87 -10.23
CA GLY A 584 -1.39 -5.79 -10.84
C GLY A 584 -1.44 -5.68 -12.36
N VAL A 585 -0.33 -5.30 -12.98
CA VAL A 585 -0.15 -5.35 -14.44
C VAL A 585 -0.44 -6.77 -14.96
N ARG A 586 -1.36 -6.88 -15.93
CA ARG A 586 -1.89 -8.14 -16.51
C ARG A 586 -2.67 -9.03 -15.53
N SER A 587 -3.08 -8.52 -14.37
CA SER A 587 -3.88 -9.28 -13.41
C SER A 587 -5.30 -9.58 -13.93
N ASP A 588 -5.81 -8.79 -14.87
CA ASP A 588 -7.09 -8.97 -15.55
C ASP A 588 -7.15 -10.24 -16.42
N MET A 589 -6.00 -10.82 -16.75
CA MET A 589 -5.91 -12.11 -17.43
C MET A 589 -6.19 -13.30 -16.52
N TRP A 590 -6.38 -13.05 -15.22
CA TRP A 590 -6.53 -14.07 -14.19
C TRP A 590 -7.71 -13.77 -13.25
N GLN A 591 -8.41 -14.82 -12.85
CA GLN A 591 -9.44 -14.79 -11.83
C GLN A 591 -8.94 -15.53 -10.59
N TYR A 592 -8.77 -14.78 -9.49
CA TYR A 592 -8.50 -15.33 -8.17
C TYR A 592 -9.79 -15.48 -7.38
N ASP A 593 -10.03 -16.67 -6.84
CA ASP A 593 -11.14 -16.93 -5.93
C ASP A 593 -10.63 -17.14 -4.50
N LEU A 594 -10.91 -16.19 -3.60
CA LEU A 594 -10.46 -16.24 -2.21
C LEU A 594 -11.04 -17.41 -1.41
N ASP A 595 -12.25 -17.89 -1.73
CA ASP A 595 -12.88 -18.98 -0.98
C ASP A 595 -12.26 -20.33 -1.35
N THR A 596 -11.97 -20.53 -2.64
CA THR A 596 -11.39 -21.79 -3.15
C THR A 596 -9.86 -21.79 -3.19
N GLY A 597 -9.24 -20.61 -3.15
CA GLY A 597 -7.81 -20.40 -3.34
C GLY A 597 -7.33 -20.49 -4.80
N LYS A 598 -8.19 -20.87 -5.75
CA LYS A 598 -7.79 -21.09 -7.14
C LYS A 598 -7.46 -19.79 -7.86
N LEU A 599 -6.43 -19.85 -8.70
CA LEU A 599 -6.03 -18.78 -9.62
C LEU A 599 -6.07 -19.32 -11.04
N CYS A 600 -7.07 -18.89 -11.81
CA CYS A 600 -7.38 -19.42 -13.13
C CYS A 600 -7.33 -18.32 -14.20
N LYS A 601 -7.14 -18.70 -15.46
CA LYS A 601 -7.27 -17.76 -16.58
C LYS A 601 -8.70 -17.21 -16.63
N ALA A 602 -8.83 -15.91 -16.85
CA ALA A 602 -10.12 -15.29 -17.15
C ALA A 602 -10.63 -15.82 -18.50
N GLU A 603 -11.95 -16.02 -18.59
CA GLU A 603 -12.64 -16.49 -19.80
C GLU A 603 -12.71 -15.44 -20.91
#